data_AF-A0A3B1DCU4-F1
#
_entry.id   AF-A0A3B1DCU4-F1
#
_cell.length_a   1.000
_cell.length_b   1.000
_cell.length_c   1.000
_cell.angle_alpha   90.00
_cell.angle_beta   90.00
_cell.angle_gamma   90.00
#
_symmetry.space_group_name_H-M   'P 1'
#
loop_
_entity.id
_entity.type
_entity.pdbx_description
1 polymer ?
#
loop_
_entity_poly.entity_id
_entity_poly.type
_entity_poly.pdbx_seq_one_letter_code
_entity_poly.pdbx_strand_id
1 'polypeptide(L)'
;MRKEITMALGSVVVVAVATMASGSSQDKPLPPTHPAVETPDAEPVERIEANMDDVASPGAVVQAYYDSISGPKGEARDWGRFLSLFADDARFTTVRKVNGEVIPIAMTPQEYVAANRRYFERGGYFETEINDDHD
;
A
#
# COMPACT_ATOMS: atom_id res chain seq x y z
N MET A 1 -35.92 18.85 69.31
CA MET A 1 -36.56 17.50 69.33
C MET A 1 -35.87 16.68 68.24
N ARG A 2 -34.98 15.74 68.62
CA ARG A 2 -35.14 14.25 68.51
C ARG A 2 -35.34 13.80 67.04
N LYS A 3 -34.56 12.92 66.39
CA LYS A 3 -33.63 11.83 66.77
C LYS A 3 -32.71 11.44 65.57
N GLU A 4 -31.71 10.65 65.92
CA GLU A 4 -30.58 10.00 65.23
C GLU A 4 -30.79 9.03 64.04
N ILE A 5 -29.70 8.89 63.25
CA ILE A 5 -29.01 7.68 62.68
C ILE A 5 -29.76 6.74 61.71
N THR A 6 -29.14 6.45 60.54
CA THR A 6 -28.77 5.08 60.07
C THR A 6 -27.98 5.11 58.74
N MET A 7 -26.81 4.48 58.73
CA MET A 7 -25.99 4.08 57.56
C MET A 7 -26.68 2.97 56.75
N ALA A 8 -26.53 2.97 55.42
CA ALA A 8 -26.31 1.73 54.66
C ALA A 8 -25.64 2.00 53.32
N LEU A 9 -24.69 1.13 53.01
CA LEU A 9 -23.82 1.11 51.83
C LEU A 9 -24.60 0.91 50.52
N GLY A 10 -24.07 1.51 49.47
CA GLY A 10 -24.38 1.14 48.08
C GLY A 10 -23.23 1.55 47.16
N SER A 11 -22.20 0.72 47.09
CA SER A 11 -21.13 0.85 46.11
C SER A 11 -21.70 0.67 44.70
N VAL A 12 -21.57 1.69 43.85
CA VAL A 12 -21.60 1.53 42.40
C VAL A 12 -20.25 1.98 41.88
N VAL A 13 -19.44 1.00 41.50
CA VAL A 13 -18.22 1.23 40.73
C VAL A 13 -18.64 1.47 39.29
N VAL A 14 -18.51 2.70 38.80
CA VAL A 14 -18.58 2.99 37.37
C VAL A 14 -17.15 2.92 36.84
N VAL A 15 -16.82 1.80 36.18
CA VAL A 15 -15.65 1.73 35.29
C VAL A 15 -16.10 2.31 33.94
N ALA A 16 -15.85 3.59 33.73
CA ALA A 16 -15.90 4.19 32.40
C ALA A 16 -14.50 4.11 31.80
N VAL A 17 -14.35 3.19 30.85
CA VAL A 17 -13.16 2.98 30.03
C VAL A 17 -12.81 4.31 29.33
N ALA A 18 -11.59 4.79 29.55
CA ALA A 18 -11.06 5.95 28.85
C ALA A 18 -10.98 5.64 27.35
N THR A 19 -11.76 6.35 26.55
CA THR A 19 -11.61 6.40 25.09
C THR A 19 -10.24 6.99 24.78
N MET A 20 -9.34 6.14 24.27
CA MET A 20 -8.03 6.55 23.77
C MET A 20 -8.24 7.52 22.60
N ALA A 21 -7.53 8.63 22.64
CA ALA A 21 -7.53 9.64 21.58
C ALA A 21 -7.13 9.01 20.23
N SER A 22 -7.91 9.29 19.19
CA SER A 22 -7.51 9.03 17.80
C SER A 22 -6.22 9.82 17.53
N GLY A 23 -5.10 9.09 17.41
CA GLY A 23 -3.84 9.64 16.93
C GLY A 23 -4.04 10.18 15.52
N SER A 24 -3.74 11.46 15.34
CA SER A 24 -3.67 12.11 14.05
C SER A 24 -2.65 11.41 13.16
N SER A 25 -3.09 10.90 12.00
CA SER A 25 -2.18 10.53 10.92
C SER A 25 -1.42 11.79 10.52
N GLN A 26 -0.17 11.89 10.99
CA GLN A 26 0.73 12.98 10.65
C GLN A 26 1.07 12.87 9.16
N ASP A 27 0.65 13.85 8.37
CA ASP A 27 1.09 14.11 6.99
C ASP A 27 2.57 14.54 7.00
N LYS A 28 3.47 13.60 7.35
CA LYS A 28 4.89 13.79 7.10
C LYS A 28 5.16 13.40 5.65
N PRO A 29 5.76 14.29 4.82
CA PRO A 29 6.21 13.90 3.49
C PRO A 29 7.11 12.67 3.63
N LEU A 30 6.75 11.59 2.92
CA LEU A 30 7.57 10.40 2.88
C LEU A 30 8.96 10.78 2.35
N PRO A 31 10.05 10.29 2.96
CA PRO A 31 11.38 10.46 2.38
C PRO A 31 11.39 9.90 0.94
N PRO A 32 12.28 10.37 0.05
CA PRO A 32 12.35 9.92 -1.35
C PRO A 32 12.80 8.46 -1.54
N THR A 33 12.88 7.68 -0.46
CA THR A 33 13.10 6.25 -0.51
C THR A 33 11.76 5.55 -0.61
N HIS A 34 11.54 4.73 -1.65
CA HIS A 34 10.36 3.84 -1.75
C HIS A 34 10.10 3.21 -0.38
N PRO A 35 8.83 3.21 0.10
CA PRO A 35 8.49 2.69 1.40
C PRO A 35 9.09 1.29 1.62
N ALA A 36 9.46 1.00 2.87
CA ALA A 36 9.69 -0.38 3.28
C ALA A 36 8.44 -1.20 2.91
N VAL A 37 8.58 -2.50 2.66
CA VAL A 37 7.44 -3.40 2.41
C VAL A 37 6.59 -3.43 3.68
N GLU A 38 5.70 -2.45 3.84
CA GLU A 38 4.67 -2.45 4.87
C GLU A 38 3.55 -3.35 4.37
N THR A 39 3.61 -4.60 4.77
CA THR A 39 2.52 -5.57 4.63
C THR A 39 2.06 -5.97 6.03
N PRO A 40 0.99 -5.34 6.53
CA PRO A 40 0.10 -6.17 7.36
C PRO A 40 -1.39 -6.13 6.99
N ASP A 41 -1.95 -5.04 6.45
CA ASP A 41 -3.43 -4.87 6.40
C ASP A 41 -3.99 -4.42 5.04
N ALA A 42 -3.22 -4.56 3.97
CA ALA A 42 -3.71 -4.27 2.62
C ALA A 42 -4.47 -5.49 2.08
N GLU A 43 -5.81 -5.38 2.00
CA GLU A 43 -6.63 -6.37 1.28
C GLU A 43 -6.03 -6.65 -0.11
N PRO A 44 -5.84 -7.94 -0.45
CA PRO A 44 -5.35 -8.31 -1.77
C PRO A 44 -6.23 -7.73 -2.86
N VAL A 45 -5.61 -7.07 -3.85
CA VAL A 45 -6.27 -6.75 -5.11
C VAL A 45 -6.52 -8.04 -5.87
N GLU A 46 -7.73 -8.18 -6.39
CA GLU A 46 -8.12 -9.27 -7.28
C GLU A 46 -7.43 -9.11 -8.65
N ARG A 47 -6.76 -10.17 -9.11
CA ARG A 47 -6.29 -10.28 -10.50
C ARG A 47 -7.50 -10.53 -11.40
N ILE A 48 -7.58 -9.77 -12.49
CA ILE A 48 -8.56 -10.03 -13.56
C ILE A 48 -7.94 -10.93 -14.64
N GLU A 49 -8.79 -11.46 -15.51
CA GLU A 49 -8.33 -12.11 -16.75
C GLU A 49 -7.59 -11.11 -17.63
N ALA A 50 -6.46 -11.54 -18.20
CA ALA A 50 -5.66 -10.68 -19.07
C ALA A 50 -6.43 -10.34 -20.35
N ASN A 51 -6.41 -9.07 -20.74
CA ASN A 51 -6.93 -8.67 -22.05
C ASN A 51 -6.04 -9.29 -23.15
N MET A 52 -6.65 -9.88 -24.18
CA MET A 52 -5.92 -10.50 -25.29
C MET A 52 -5.03 -9.51 -26.03
N ASP A 53 -5.43 -8.24 -26.11
CA ASP A 53 -4.63 -7.18 -26.76
C ASP A 53 -3.35 -6.88 -25.96
N ASP A 54 -3.42 -6.92 -24.63
CA ASP A 54 -2.27 -6.66 -23.73
C ASP A 54 -1.21 -7.75 -23.83
N VAL A 55 -1.59 -8.97 -24.23
CA VAL A 55 -0.69 -10.14 -24.32
C VAL A 55 -0.42 -10.59 -25.75
N ALA A 56 -0.85 -9.82 -26.75
CA ALA A 56 -0.71 -10.18 -28.16
C ALA A 56 0.76 -10.21 -28.65
N SER A 57 1.65 -9.50 -27.97
CA SER A 57 3.09 -9.47 -28.27
C SER A 57 3.91 -9.02 -27.06
N PRO A 58 5.23 -9.23 -27.03
CA PRO A 58 6.08 -8.70 -25.97
C PRO A 58 5.98 -7.18 -25.80
N GLY A 59 5.89 -6.43 -26.90
CA GLY A 59 5.72 -4.97 -26.85
C GLY A 59 4.37 -4.56 -26.25
N ALA A 60 3.31 -5.30 -26.54
CA ALA A 60 2.00 -5.06 -25.92
C ALA A 60 2.02 -5.28 -24.40
N VAL A 61 2.72 -6.32 -23.93
CA VAL A 61 2.87 -6.59 -22.49
C VAL A 61 3.61 -5.45 -21.79
N VAL A 62 4.69 -4.95 -22.40
CA VAL A 62 5.47 -3.82 -21.87
C VAL A 62 4.62 -2.55 -21.83
N GLN A 63 3.88 -2.26 -22.90
CA GLN A 63 2.97 -1.12 -22.94
C GLN A 63 1.87 -1.22 -21.85
N ALA A 64 1.23 -2.38 -21.73
CA ALA A 64 0.21 -2.62 -20.72
C ALA A 64 0.76 -2.48 -19.29
N TYR A 65 2.00 -2.93 -19.08
CA TYR A 65 2.72 -2.72 -17.82
C TYR A 65 2.87 -1.21 -17.53
N TYR A 66 3.39 -0.43 -18.48
CA TYR A 66 3.56 1.03 -18.31
C TYR A 66 2.24 1.75 -18.05
N ASP A 67 1.21 1.45 -18.83
CA ASP A 67 -0.12 2.04 -18.67
C ASP A 67 -0.73 1.72 -17.31
N SER A 68 -0.50 0.51 -16.79
CA SER A 68 -1.12 0.05 -15.55
C SER A 68 -0.56 0.70 -14.28
N ILE A 69 0.70 1.19 -14.31
CA ILE A 69 1.37 1.77 -13.13
C ILE A 69 1.68 3.26 -13.27
N SER A 70 1.62 3.80 -14.49
CA SER A 70 1.88 5.20 -14.76
C SER A 70 0.63 6.07 -14.62
N GLY A 71 0.82 7.33 -14.28
CA GLY A 71 -0.22 8.34 -14.23
C GLY A 71 0.10 9.50 -13.27
N PRO A 72 -0.66 10.60 -13.38
CA PRO A 72 -0.52 11.74 -12.51
C PRO A 72 -0.85 11.41 -11.05
N LYS A 73 -0.52 12.37 -10.18
CA LYS A 73 -0.92 12.36 -8.78
C LYS A 73 -2.45 12.38 -8.66
N GLY A 74 -2.97 11.57 -7.76
CA GLY A 74 -4.39 11.44 -7.42
C GLY A 74 -5.15 10.49 -8.33
N GLU A 75 -4.50 9.91 -9.34
CA GLU A 75 -5.12 8.94 -10.23
C GLU A 75 -4.90 7.51 -9.70
N ALA A 76 -5.98 6.74 -9.60
CA ALA A 76 -5.92 5.34 -9.24
C ALA A 76 -5.34 4.51 -10.39
N ARG A 77 -4.61 3.44 -10.06
CA ARG A 77 -3.98 2.54 -11.02
C ARG A 77 -4.82 1.28 -11.23
N ASP A 78 -4.74 0.72 -12.44
CA ASP A 78 -5.39 -0.54 -12.78
C ASP A 78 -4.55 -1.72 -12.29
N TRP A 79 -4.56 -1.94 -10.98
CA TRP A 79 -3.82 -3.00 -10.34
C TRP A 79 -4.30 -4.40 -10.73
N GLY A 80 -5.58 -4.55 -11.12
CA GLY A 80 -6.11 -5.82 -11.63
C GLY A 80 -5.47 -6.19 -12.95
N ARG A 81 -5.45 -5.25 -13.92
CA ARG A 81 -4.75 -5.40 -15.20
C ARG A 81 -3.27 -5.63 -15.00
N PHE A 82 -2.60 -4.86 -14.13
CA PHE A 82 -1.19 -5.09 -13.78
C PHE A 82 -0.95 -6.54 -13.35
N LEU A 83 -1.74 -7.04 -12.39
CA LEU A 83 -1.57 -8.39 -11.86
C LEU A 83 -1.78 -9.47 -12.93
N SER A 84 -2.64 -9.23 -13.92
CA SER A 84 -2.94 -10.18 -15.01
C SER A 84 -1.75 -10.44 -15.95
N LEU A 85 -0.75 -9.55 -15.98
CA LEU A 85 0.41 -9.67 -16.86
C LEU A 85 1.45 -10.68 -16.36
N PHE A 86 1.29 -11.21 -15.15
CA PHE A 86 2.28 -12.05 -14.47
C PHE A 86 1.82 -13.50 -14.34
N ALA A 87 2.75 -14.43 -14.46
CA ALA A 87 2.56 -15.82 -14.02
C ALA A 87 2.30 -15.89 -12.51
N ASP A 88 1.71 -16.99 -12.05
CA ASP A 88 1.33 -17.18 -10.63
C ASP A 88 2.54 -17.17 -9.68
N ASP A 89 3.69 -17.64 -10.15
CA ASP A 89 4.93 -17.75 -9.37
C ASP A 89 5.93 -16.61 -9.66
N ALA A 90 5.53 -15.59 -10.42
CA ALA A 90 6.37 -14.46 -10.78
C ALA A 90 6.95 -13.74 -9.56
N ARG A 91 8.17 -13.22 -9.70
CA ARG A 91 8.88 -12.49 -8.66
C ARG A 91 9.47 -11.19 -9.21
N PHE A 92 9.28 -10.12 -8.46
CA PHE A 92 10.03 -8.88 -8.58
C PHE A 92 11.19 -8.92 -7.60
N THR A 93 12.40 -8.57 -8.07
CA THR A 93 13.56 -8.44 -7.19
C THR A 93 14.12 -7.03 -7.32
N THR A 94 14.22 -6.35 -6.19
CA THR A 94 14.88 -5.03 -6.10
C THR A 94 16.15 -5.17 -5.26
N VAL A 95 17.17 -4.38 -5.57
CA VAL A 95 18.39 -4.31 -4.77
C VAL A 95 18.35 -3.03 -3.95
N ARG A 96 18.48 -3.14 -2.63
CA ARG A 96 18.42 -1.99 -1.71
C ARG A 96 19.61 -1.95 -0.79
N LYS A 97 19.98 -0.72 -0.39
CA LYS A 97 20.94 -0.51 0.69
C LYS A 97 20.20 -0.40 2.02
N VAL A 98 20.36 -1.37 2.90
CA VAL A 98 19.74 -1.42 4.23
C VAL A 98 20.86 -1.49 5.27
N ASN A 99 20.90 -0.54 6.20
CA ASN A 99 21.94 -0.44 7.25
C ASN A 99 23.38 -0.51 6.74
N GLY A 100 23.64 0.01 5.53
CA GLY A 100 24.97 0.01 4.92
C GLY A 100 25.25 -1.20 4.01
N GLU A 101 24.44 -2.25 4.07
CA GLU A 101 24.56 -3.46 3.27
C GLU A 101 23.67 -3.43 2.02
N VAL A 102 24.15 -3.96 0.90
CA VAL A 102 23.39 -4.09 -0.34
C VAL A 102 22.74 -5.47 -0.36
N ILE A 103 21.42 -5.52 -0.23
CA ILE A 103 20.65 -6.77 -0.17
C ILE A 103 19.61 -6.85 -1.31
N PRO A 104 19.39 -8.04 -1.88
CA PRO A 104 18.23 -8.28 -2.74
C PRO A 104 16.97 -8.45 -1.88
N ILE A 105 15.86 -7.89 -2.37
CA ILE A 105 14.53 -8.06 -1.79
C ILE A 105 13.64 -8.60 -2.90
N ALA A 106 13.20 -9.84 -2.74
CA ALA A 106 12.24 -10.48 -3.64
C ALA A 106 10.81 -10.25 -3.11
N MET A 107 9.87 -10.03 -4.02
CA MET A 107 8.45 -9.87 -3.74
C MET A 107 7.61 -10.49 -4.86
N THR A 108 6.42 -10.94 -4.52
CA THR A 108 5.37 -11.27 -5.50
C THR A 108 4.82 -9.98 -6.14
N PRO A 109 4.13 -10.07 -7.30
CA PRO A 109 3.36 -8.95 -7.84
C PRO A 109 2.37 -8.38 -6.83
N GLN A 110 1.72 -9.23 -6.02
CA GLN A 110 0.78 -8.80 -4.99
C GLN A 110 1.44 -7.93 -3.92
N GLU A 111 2.61 -8.35 -3.43
CA GLU A 111 3.40 -7.60 -2.45
C GLU A 111 3.94 -6.29 -3.05
N TYR A 112 4.27 -6.28 -4.35
CA TYR A 112 4.63 -5.05 -5.07
C TYR A 112 3.46 -4.06 -5.10
N VAL A 113 2.24 -4.52 -5.42
CA VAL A 113 1.02 -3.69 -5.39
C VAL A 113 0.79 -3.14 -3.99
N ALA A 114 0.88 -4.00 -2.96
CA ALA A 114 0.68 -3.59 -1.57
C ALA A 114 1.66 -2.47 -1.15
N ALA A 115 2.93 -2.60 -1.52
CA ALA A 115 3.98 -1.64 -1.18
C ALA A 115 3.86 -0.31 -1.95
N ASN A 116 3.42 -0.33 -3.21
CA ASN A 116 3.50 0.85 -4.08
C ASN A 116 2.16 1.56 -4.33
N ARG A 117 1.01 0.90 -4.17
CA ARG A 117 -0.30 1.46 -4.57
C ARG A 117 -0.57 2.86 -4.05
N ARG A 118 -0.36 3.06 -2.75
CA ARG A 118 -0.59 4.36 -2.09
C ARG A 118 0.48 5.39 -2.47
N TYR A 119 1.71 4.95 -2.74
CA TYR A 119 2.81 5.82 -3.10
C TYR A 119 2.62 6.38 -4.51
N PHE A 120 2.28 5.53 -5.49
CA PHE A 120 2.06 5.93 -6.88
C PHE A 120 0.86 6.87 -7.02
N GLU A 121 -0.26 6.56 -6.37
CA GLU A 121 -1.44 7.41 -6.41
C GLU A 121 -1.18 8.78 -5.74
N ARG A 122 -0.57 8.83 -4.55
CA ARG A 122 -0.34 10.12 -3.86
C ARG A 122 0.75 10.99 -4.50
N GLY A 123 1.78 10.36 -5.07
CA GLY A 123 2.94 11.06 -5.63
C GLY A 123 2.78 11.40 -7.11
N GLY A 124 1.96 10.63 -7.83
CA GLY A 124 2.15 10.46 -9.26
C GLY A 124 3.38 9.58 -9.53
N TYR A 125 3.33 8.81 -10.61
CA TYR A 125 4.42 7.94 -11.01
C TYR A 125 4.33 7.73 -12.51
N PHE A 126 5.44 7.80 -13.23
CA PHE A 126 5.53 7.46 -14.64
C PHE A 126 6.73 6.54 -14.82
N GLU A 127 6.48 5.36 -15.39
CA GLU A 127 7.55 4.47 -15.82
C GLU A 127 8.01 4.90 -17.21
N THR A 128 9.32 5.02 -17.41
CA THR A 128 9.93 5.47 -18.66
C THR A 128 11.11 4.57 -19.00
N GLU A 129 11.33 4.28 -20.29
CA GLU A 129 12.50 3.51 -20.69
C GLU A 129 13.79 4.34 -20.55
N ILE A 130 14.92 3.67 -20.28
CA ILE A 130 16.22 4.32 -20.03
C ILE A 130 16.74 5.11 -21.25
N ASN A 131 16.22 4.83 -22.45
CA ASN A 131 16.58 5.52 -23.69
C ASN A 131 15.35 6.14 -24.40
N ASP A 132 14.26 6.39 -23.67
CA ASP A 132 13.09 7.04 -24.26
C ASP A 132 13.28 8.57 -24.27
N ASP A 133 13.80 9.10 -25.38
CA ASP A 133 14.04 10.53 -25.60
C ASP A 133 12.75 11.29 -26.00
N HIS A 134 11.58 10.94 -25.44
CA HIS A 134 10.34 11.68 -25.71
C HIS A 134 10.36 13.05 -25.00
N ASP A 135 11.05 14.02 -25.63
CA ASP A 135 11.02 15.48 -25.38
C ASP A 135 9.67 16.13 -25.78
#